data_AF-A0A519SLD2-F1
#
_entry.id   AF-A0A519SLD2-F1
#
_cell.length_a   1.000
_cell.length_b   1.000
_cell.length_c   1.000
_cell.angle_alpha   90.00
_cell.angle_beta   90.00
_cell.angle_gamma   90.00
#
_symmetry.space_group_name_H-M   'P 1'
#
loop_
_entity.id
_entity.type
_entity.pdbx_description
1 polymer ?
#
loop_
_entity_poly.entity_id
_entity_poly.type
_entity_poly.pdbx_seq_one_letter_code
_entity_poly.pdbx_strand_id
1 'polypeptide(L)'
;MPLSNLSIFSKDTDANEVVKGYEYQKLRTLETWLNNKVNMVDEVIYCEYEDDIFQRDIAAGSSKFTQLKLYGSKSFSFKSEEITKAIANFFMLFVNGEYSFDKVQFVFETNTSIAGKYGDNDAELLKEWFDNQDNIDAQLLQKCAEKVRTIVADYLKGEFPKIEKTQKSEVQSAMIDFNGLPPTVWEDFTKSIKWVFNDKSPNDAIETTVSSIKEFINALPFPSIEGKVDTVFTALYYEVSVKMFQNEPEDRCLTNQKIDSLILDLGDEADKQYNLAFEAWKGTPEIKYFNLAEFIEVLHSSNHCRQSPYLKEHSPLWLNLLDQYIQFEDTPDRYRQKAIYEFLWLSLRPEWLKEPVGSLVGLNHLIDKYFTDAVKFDDHEAIEDNFNLLRIIRASILMGKSDLPMEKTKNWLNEIGTTINKKIELVENPSEKCYWLELRTAYLSNPLDEHGKHFDTERIFQSYEEIIQLLPEAPLYNVTRLSDRLNQFIKIYIQVGANDNYVDSLEALADKLMPFVSTRNGNHKLAKTYVDRGVKYLHTTNPHHLAKALDYFHKAKDLWLQGETGEGYILSLLNISQLYS
;
A
#
# COMPACT_ATOMS: atom_id res chain seq x y z
N MET A 1 -60.63 -11.09 28.38
CA MET A 1 -59.70 -11.17 27.24
C MET A 1 -58.44 -10.42 27.61
N PRO A 2 -57.24 -11.01 27.46
CA PRO A 2 -56.01 -10.30 27.77
C PRO A 2 -55.77 -9.20 26.72
N LEU A 3 -55.59 -7.97 27.18
CA LEU A 3 -55.32 -6.77 26.36
C LEU A 3 -54.07 -6.92 25.48
N SER A 4 -53.19 -7.88 25.79
CA SER A 4 -52.02 -8.26 24.98
C SER A 4 -52.38 -8.68 23.56
N ASN A 5 -53.59 -9.20 23.31
CA ASN A 5 -53.99 -9.62 21.97
C ASN A 5 -54.21 -8.44 20.99
N LEU A 6 -54.24 -7.19 21.50
CA LEU A 6 -54.32 -5.99 20.67
C LEU A 6 -52.96 -5.56 20.09
N SER A 7 -51.86 -6.15 20.55
CA SER A 7 -50.52 -5.86 20.00
C SER A 7 -50.36 -6.29 18.54
N ILE A 8 -51.22 -7.16 18.01
CA ILE A 8 -51.22 -7.51 16.58
C ILE A 8 -51.49 -6.31 15.66
N PHE A 9 -52.06 -5.24 16.21
CA PHE A 9 -52.34 -3.99 15.50
C PHE A 9 -51.23 -2.94 15.69
N SER A 10 -50.14 -3.27 16.41
CA SER A 10 -48.99 -2.37 16.47
C SER A 10 -48.40 -2.27 15.07
N LYS A 11 -48.31 -1.03 14.56
CA LYS A 11 -47.53 -0.78 13.35
C LYS A 11 -46.08 -1.08 13.67
N ASP A 12 -45.44 -1.86 12.80
CA ASP A 12 -44.00 -2.04 12.84
C ASP A 12 -43.33 -0.67 12.65
N THR A 13 -42.59 -0.22 13.65
CA THR A 13 -41.87 1.06 13.65
C THR A 13 -40.38 0.87 13.32
N ASP A 14 -39.96 -0.36 13.02
CA ASP A 14 -38.59 -0.65 12.64
C ASP A 14 -38.22 0.01 11.31
N ALA A 15 -36.92 0.25 11.11
CA ALA A 15 -36.41 0.72 9.83
C ALA A 15 -36.87 -0.23 8.72
N ASN A 16 -37.43 0.35 7.65
CA ASN A 16 -37.96 -0.36 6.49
C ASN A 16 -36.96 -1.44 6.02
N GLU A 17 -37.42 -2.69 5.86
CA GLU A 17 -36.60 -3.83 5.44
C GLU A 17 -35.78 -3.53 4.18
N VAL A 18 -36.34 -2.70 3.28
CA VAL A 18 -35.66 -2.21 2.08
C VAL A 18 -34.39 -1.42 2.42
N VAL A 19 -34.45 -0.51 3.40
CA VAL A 19 -33.29 0.29 3.82
C VAL A 19 -32.23 -0.61 4.46
N LYS A 20 -32.64 -1.59 5.28
CA LYS A 20 -31.70 -2.57 5.87
C LYS A 20 -30.99 -3.40 4.79
N GLY A 21 -31.71 -3.78 3.73
CA GLY A 21 -31.15 -4.47 2.56
C GLY A 21 -30.08 -3.65 1.85
N TYR A 22 -30.36 -2.37 1.55
CA TYR A 22 -29.39 -1.47 0.90
C TYR A 22 -28.13 -1.21 1.75
N GLU A 23 -28.28 -1.02 3.06
CA GLU A 23 -27.12 -0.85 3.94
C GLU A 23 -26.27 -2.14 4.03
N TYR A 24 -26.91 -3.32 4.03
CA TYR A 24 -26.18 -4.58 3.98
C TYR A 24 -25.45 -4.80 2.65
N GLN A 25 -26.06 -4.40 1.52
CA GLN A 25 -25.38 -4.41 0.22
C GLN A 25 -24.11 -3.56 0.25
N LYS A 26 -24.18 -2.32 0.75
CA LYS A 26 -22.99 -1.45 0.92
C LYS A 26 -21.89 -2.12 1.76
N LEU A 27 -22.27 -2.74 2.87
CA LEU A 27 -21.34 -3.44 3.74
C LEU A 27 -20.67 -4.62 3.02
N ARG A 28 -21.43 -5.45 2.30
CA ARG A 28 -20.87 -6.58 1.53
C ARG A 28 -20.01 -6.14 0.36
N THR A 29 -20.35 -5.02 -0.29
CA THR A 29 -19.49 -4.39 -1.30
C THR A 29 -18.17 -3.94 -0.69
N LEU A 30 -18.20 -3.26 0.46
CA LEU A 30 -16.98 -2.85 1.18
C LEU A 30 -16.14 -4.05 1.61
N GLU A 31 -16.77 -5.08 2.17
CA GLU A 31 -16.10 -6.32 2.58
C GLU A 31 -15.39 -6.99 1.40
N THR A 32 -16.07 -7.09 0.25
CA THR A 32 -15.50 -7.65 -0.99
C THR A 32 -14.34 -6.80 -1.51
N TRP A 33 -14.49 -5.49 -1.51
CA TRP A 33 -13.46 -4.55 -1.97
C TRP A 33 -12.18 -4.64 -1.13
N LEU A 34 -12.32 -4.67 0.20
CA LEU A 34 -11.19 -4.84 1.12
C LEU A 34 -10.55 -6.23 1.00
N ASN A 35 -11.37 -7.28 0.88
CA ASN A 35 -10.87 -8.63 0.67
C ASN A 35 -10.03 -8.73 -0.60
N ASN A 36 -10.42 -8.05 -1.68
CA ASN A 36 -9.64 -8.00 -2.92
C ASN A 36 -8.27 -7.37 -2.69
N LYS A 37 -8.21 -6.23 -1.98
CA LYS A 37 -6.93 -5.58 -1.66
C LYS A 37 -6.04 -6.44 -0.77
N VAL A 38 -6.58 -7.02 0.31
CA VAL A 38 -5.81 -7.85 1.25
C VAL A 38 -5.25 -9.11 0.58
N ASN A 39 -6.00 -9.69 -0.37
CA ASN A 39 -5.58 -10.90 -1.09
C ASN A 39 -4.90 -10.62 -2.43
N MET A 40 -4.57 -9.35 -2.74
CA MET A 40 -3.92 -8.94 -3.99
C MET A 40 -4.68 -9.38 -5.25
N VAL A 41 -6.01 -9.31 -5.21
CA VAL A 41 -6.90 -9.55 -6.35
C VAL A 41 -7.18 -8.22 -7.06
N ASP A 42 -6.76 -8.10 -8.31
CA ASP A 42 -6.94 -6.88 -9.12
C ASP A 42 -8.22 -6.96 -9.96
N GLU A 43 -9.34 -6.69 -9.29
CA GLU A 43 -10.66 -6.64 -9.91
C GLU A 43 -11.27 -5.25 -9.77
N VAL A 44 -12.01 -4.84 -10.79
CA VAL A 44 -12.89 -3.66 -10.72
C VAL A 44 -14.24 -4.10 -10.17
N ILE A 45 -14.71 -3.43 -9.13
CA ILE A 45 -16.06 -3.65 -8.58
C ILE A 45 -16.97 -2.52 -9.05
N TYR A 46 -18.05 -2.85 -9.73
CA TYR A 46 -19.10 -1.92 -10.13
C TYR A 46 -20.28 -2.05 -9.15
N CYS A 47 -20.62 -0.94 -8.52
CA CYS A 47 -21.71 -0.86 -7.57
C CYS A 47 -23.05 -0.68 -8.30
N GLU A 48 -24.10 -1.45 -7.93
CA GLU A 48 -25.45 -1.27 -8.49
C GLU A 48 -25.47 -1.21 -10.04
N TYR A 49 -24.64 -2.05 -10.68
CA TYR A 49 -24.53 -2.12 -12.12
C TYR A 49 -24.65 -3.57 -12.55
N GLU A 50 -25.68 -3.85 -13.36
CA GLU A 50 -26.11 -5.18 -13.82
C GLU A 50 -26.64 -6.13 -12.74
N ASP A 51 -26.02 -6.14 -11.56
CA ASP A 51 -26.55 -6.74 -10.33
C ASP A 51 -26.10 -5.93 -9.11
N ASP A 52 -26.40 -6.41 -7.89
CA ASP A 52 -26.08 -5.69 -6.65
C ASP A 52 -24.55 -5.42 -6.53
N ILE A 53 -23.73 -6.44 -6.85
CA ILE A 53 -22.26 -6.32 -6.95
C ILE A 53 -21.79 -7.02 -8.23
N PHE A 54 -21.18 -6.26 -9.14
CA PHE A 54 -20.48 -6.81 -10.31
C PHE A 54 -18.97 -6.66 -10.15
N GLN A 55 -18.24 -7.77 -10.27
CA GLN A 55 -16.78 -7.81 -10.21
C GLN A 55 -16.24 -8.24 -11.58
N ARG A 56 -15.22 -7.55 -12.09
CA ARG A 56 -14.58 -7.91 -13.35
C ARG A 56 -13.06 -7.87 -13.23
N ASP A 57 -12.41 -8.96 -13.64
CA ASP A 57 -10.97 -9.02 -13.89
C ASP A 57 -10.74 -8.97 -15.40
N ILE A 58 -10.26 -7.81 -15.88
CA ILE A 58 -10.03 -7.56 -17.30
C ILE A 58 -8.84 -8.39 -17.81
N ALA A 59 -7.81 -8.60 -16.98
CA ALA A 59 -6.60 -9.30 -17.38
C ALA A 59 -6.83 -10.83 -17.44
N ALA A 60 -7.57 -11.38 -16.48
CA ALA A 60 -7.94 -12.79 -16.46
C ALA A 60 -9.14 -13.12 -17.36
N GLY A 61 -9.88 -12.11 -17.84
CA GLY A 61 -11.10 -12.30 -18.61
C GLY A 61 -12.18 -13.03 -17.79
N SER A 62 -12.52 -12.49 -16.62
CA SER A 62 -13.56 -13.09 -15.77
C SER A 62 -14.52 -12.06 -15.22
N SER A 63 -15.77 -12.47 -15.09
CA SER A 63 -16.89 -11.62 -14.67
C SER A 63 -17.71 -12.36 -13.62
N LYS A 64 -17.99 -11.70 -12.50
CA LYS A 64 -18.75 -12.26 -11.39
C LYS A 64 -19.88 -11.32 -10.97
N PHE A 65 -21.10 -11.83 -11.03
CA PHE A 65 -22.31 -11.11 -10.69
C PHE A 65 -22.88 -11.67 -9.39
N THR A 66 -23.03 -10.83 -8.37
CA THR A 66 -23.54 -11.24 -7.06
C THR A 66 -24.83 -10.51 -6.77
N GLN A 67 -25.89 -11.30 -6.54
CA GLN A 67 -27.17 -10.81 -6.05
C GLN A 67 -27.30 -11.11 -4.56
N LEU A 68 -27.55 -10.07 -3.77
CA LEU A 68 -27.62 -10.11 -2.32
C LEU A 68 -29.05 -9.99 -1.81
N LYS A 69 -29.34 -10.72 -0.75
CA LYS A 69 -30.63 -10.68 -0.06
C LYS A 69 -30.44 -10.72 1.45
N LEU A 70 -31.19 -9.86 2.15
CA LEU A 70 -31.22 -9.81 3.61
C LEU A 70 -32.68 -9.92 4.08
N TYR A 71 -33.01 -10.98 4.81
CA TYR A 71 -34.35 -11.25 5.30
C TYR A 71 -34.37 -11.72 6.76
N GLY A 72 -35.41 -11.34 7.51
CA GLY A 72 -35.59 -11.75 8.91
C GLY A 72 -35.86 -13.23 9.10
N SER A 73 -36.74 -13.82 8.29
CA SER A 73 -37.24 -15.18 8.49
C SER A 73 -37.65 -15.92 7.20
N LYS A 74 -37.35 -15.35 6.03
CA LYS A 74 -37.73 -15.93 4.74
C LYS A 74 -36.72 -16.96 4.27
N SER A 75 -37.13 -18.22 4.18
CA SER A 75 -36.33 -19.28 3.56
C SER A 75 -36.66 -19.44 2.06
N PHE A 76 -35.72 -19.99 1.29
CA PHE A 76 -35.80 -20.00 -0.17
C PHE A 76 -35.97 -21.39 -0.81
N SER A 77 -36.63 -21.43 -1.97
CA SER A 77 -36.81 -22.61 -2.80
C SER A 77 -36.87 -22.20 -4.28
N PHE A 78 -36.88 -23.14 -5.22
CA PHE A 78 -37.02 -22.77 -6.65
C PHE A 78 -38.38 -22.14 -7.01
N LYS A 79 -39.36 -22.14 -6.10
CA LYS A 79 -40.61 -21.37 -6.27
C LYS A 79 -40.58 -19.98 -5.65
N SER A 80 -39.50 -19.61 -4.95
CA SER A 80 -39.34 -18.26 -4.43
C SER A 80 -39.13 -17.27 -5.57
N GLU A 81 -39.91 -16.19 -5.59
CA GLU A 81 -39.85 -15.16 -6.63
C GLU A 81 -38.45 -14.55 -6.79
N GLU A 82 -37.72 -14.40 -5.69
CA GLU A 82 -36.35 -13.90 -5.71
C GLU A 82 -35.40 -14.84 -6.46
N ILE A 83 -35.51 -16.16 -6.24
CA ILE A 83 -34.67 -17.16 -6.93
C ILE A 83 -35.03 -17.22 -8.40
N THR A 84 -36.32 -17.21 -8.74
CA THR A 84 -36.74 -17.29 -10.15
C THR A 84 -36.31 -16.06 -10.94
N LYS A 85 -36.44 -14.86 -10.35
CA LYS A 85 -35.94 -13.61 -10.94
C LYS A 85 -34.41 -13.59 -11.04
N ALA A 86 -33.70 -14.06 -10.02
CA ALA A 86 -32.23 -14.16 -10.03
C ALA A 86 -31.75 -15.01 -11.20
N ILE A 87 -32.27 -16.24 -11.31
CA ILE A 87 -31.92 -17.16 -12.40
C ILE A 87 -32.24 -16.56 -13.77
N ALA A 88 -33.38 -15.88 -13.91
CA ALA A 88 -33.73 -15.21 -15.15
C ALA A 88 -32.76 -14.06 -15.50
N ASN A 89 -32.41 -13.21 -14.53
CA ASN A 89 -31.45 -12.13 -14.71
C ASN A 89 -30.07 -12.65 -15.10
N PHE A 90 -29.56 -13.63 -14.33
CA PHE A 90 -28.29 -14.30 -14.60
C PHE A 90 -28.26 -14.89 -16.01
N PHE A 91 -29.36 -15.48 -16.48
CA PHE A 91 -29.40 -16.01 -17.84
C PHE A 91 -29.30 -14.92 -18.90
N MET A 92 -29.95 -13.76 -18.71
CA MET A 92 -29.82 -12.62 -19.63
C MET A 92 -28.39 -12.11 -19.70
N LEU A 93 -27.69 -12.06 -18.57
CA LEU A 93 -26.28 -11.69 -18.50
C LEU A 93 -25.38 -12.76 -19.14
N PHE A 94 -25.70 -14.04 -18.94
CA PHE A 94 -24.94 -15.17 -19.51
C PHE A 94 -24.96 -15.18 -21.05
N VAL A 95 -26.07 -14.77 -21.65
CA VAL A 95 -26.21 -14.67 -23.11
C VAL A 95 -25.84 -13.28 -23.67
N ASN A 96 -25.47 -12.33 -22.81
CA ASN A 96 -25.02 -11.02 -23.27
C ASN A 96 -23.65 -11.16 -23.97
N GLY A 97 -23.59 -10.69 -25.22
CA GLY A 97 -22.39 -10.78 -26.06
C GLY A 97 -21.17 -10.08 -25.47
N GLU A 98 -21.36 -9.09 -24.59
CA GLU A 98 -20.28 -8.37 -23.90
C GLU A 98 -19.44 -9.28 -22.99
N TYR A 99 -20.02 -10.36 -22.48
CA TYR A 99 -19.37 -11.33 -21.58
C TYR A 99 -19.01 -12.66 -22.26
N SER A 100 -19.18 -12.75 -23.58
CA SER A 100 -18.97 -14.00 -24.33
C SER A 100 -17.55 -14.55 -24.28
N PHE A 101 -16.56 -13.70 -24.00
CA PHE A 101 -15.16 -14.08 -23.83
C PHE A 101 -14.73 -14.23 -22.36
N ASP A 102 -15.61 -13.89 -21.42
CA ASP A 102 -15.32 -13.91 -20.00
C ASP A 102 -15.68 -15.28 -19.40
N LYS A 103 -14.89 -15.75 -18.43
CA LYS A 103 -15.33 -16.80 -17.52
C LYS A 103 -16.35 -16.20 -16.54
N VAL A 104 -17.63 -16.46 -16.79
CA VAL A 104 -18.72 -15.89 -16.00
C VAL A 104 -19.07 -16.75 -14.77
N GLN A 105 -19.32 -16.09 -13.64
CA GLN A 105 -19.90 -16.68 -12.43
C GLN A 105 -21.07 -15.83 -11.93
N PHE A 106 -22.14 -16.49 -11.50
CA PHE A 106 -23.28 -15.84 -10.85
C PHE A 106 -23.40 -16.34 -9.42
N VAL A 107 -23.65 -15.46 -8.48
CA VAL A 107 -23.76 -15.79 -7.06
C VAL A 107 -25.08 -15.26 -6.53
N PHE A 108 -25.92 -16.14 -6.01
CA PHE A 108 -27.05 -15.74 -5.17
C PHE A 108 -26.66 -15.94 -3.70
N GLU A 109 -26.64 -14.86 -2.95
CA GLU A 109 -26.25 -14.85 -1.55
C GLU A 109 -27.35 -14.30 -0.65
N THR A 110 -27.64 -15.01 0.44
CA THR A 110 -28.60 -14.59 1.45
C THR A 110 -28.17 -14.97 2.87
N ASN A 111 -28.58 -14.18 3.85
CA ASN A 111 -28.37 -14.51 5.26
C ASN A 111 -29.21 -15.71 5.73
N THR A 112 -30.32 -16.04 5.05
CA THR A 112 -31.25 -17.08 5.49
C THR A 112 -30.94 -18.47 4.90
N SER A 113 -31.77 -19.46 5.23
CA SER A 113 -31.64 -20.85 4.81
C SER A 113 -32.52 -21.24 3.62
N ILE A 114 -32.23 -22.42 3.05
CA ILE A 114 -33.12 -23.10 2.11
C ILE A 114 -34.35 -23.62 2.87
N ALA A 115 -35.53 -23.44 2.26
CA ALA A 115 -36.80 -23.83 2.84
C ALA A 115 -36.90 -25.34 3.06
N GLY A 116 -37.67 -25.76 4.06
CA GLY A 116 -38.08 -27.15 4.19
C GLY A 116 -38.98 -27.58 3.03
N LYS A 117 -39.06 -28.89 2.79
CA LYS A 117 -40.02 -29.45 1.83
C LYS A 117 -41.44 -29.11 2.29
N TYR A 118 -42.18 -28.36 1.48
CA TYR A 118 -43.60 -28.08 1.70
C TYR A 118 -44.33 -28.09 0.36
N GLY A 119 -45.23 -29.07 0.19
CA GLY A 119 -45.89 -29.33 -1.08
C GLY A 119 -44.88 -29.61 -2.19
N ASP A 120 -45.06 -28.94 -3.32
CA ASP A 120 -44.19 -29.01 -4.49
C ASP A 120 -43.40 -27.70 -4.61
N ASN A 121 -42.60 -27.34 -3.60
CA ASN A 121 -41.80 -26.11 -3.62
C ASN A 121 -40.39 -26.31 -4.20
N ASP A 122 -40.03 -27.54 -4.60
CA ASP A 122 -38.74 -27.90 -5.18
C ASP A 122 -37.52 -27.57 -4.29
N ALA A 123 -37.71 -27.40 -2.98
CA ALA A 123 -36.63 -27.03 -2.07
C ALA A 123 -35.57 -28.14 -1.90
N GLU A 124 -35.97 -29.41 -2.07
CA GLU A 124 -35.06 -30.55 -2.02
C GLU A 124 -34.01 -30.51 -3.13
N LEU A 125 -34.40 -30.14 -4.36
CA LEU A 125 -33.45 -30.02 -5.47
C LEU A 125 -32.49 -28.85 -5.28
N LEU A 126 -32.97 -27.71 -4.75
CA LEU A 126 -32.11 -26.58 -4.44
C LEU A 126 -31.09 -26.94 -3.37
N LYS A 127 -31.53 -27.69 -2.35
CA LYS A 127 -30.65 -28.19 -1.29
C LYS A 127 -29.62 -29.19 -1.81
N GLU A 128 -30.06 -30.17 -2.60
CA GLU A 128 -29.18 -31.16 -3.22
C GLU A 128 -28.12 -30.48 -4.10
N TRP A 129 -28.50 -29.44 -4.86
CA TRP A 129 -27.55 -28.64 -5.62
C TRP A 129 -26.60 -27.86 -4.71
N PHE A 130 -27.09 -27.11 -3.73
CA PHE A 130 -26.25 -26.34 -2.80
C PHE A 130 -25.20 -27.22 -2.11
N ASP A 131 -25.61 -28.40 -1.60
CA ASP A 131 -24.74 -29.33 -0.88
C ASP A 131 -23.66 -29.95 -1.79
N ASN A 132 -23.85 -29.96 -3.12
CA ASN A 132 -22.94 -30.57 -4.10
C ASN A 132 -22.38 -29.55 -5.13
N GLN A 133 -22.53 -28.25 -4.90
CA GLN A 133 -22.28 -27.22 -5.92
C GLN A 133 -20.82 -27.13 -6.40
N ASP A 134 -19.86 -27.64 -5.61
CA ASP A 134 -18.43 -27.68 -5.97
C ASP A 134 -18.03 -28.97 -6.69
N ASN A 135 -18.90 -29.99 -6.68
CA ASN A 135 -18.67 -31.27 -7.32
C ASN A 135 -19.99 -31.90 -7.76
N ILE A 136 -20.71 -31.22 -8.65
CA ILE A 136 -22.02 -31.66 -9.13
C ILE A 136 -21.85 -32.85 -10.09
N ASP A 137 -22.51 -33.97 -9.79
CA ASP A 137 -22.51 -35.12 -10.70
C ASP A 137 -23.40 -34.86 -11.92
N ALA A 138 -23.21 -35.66 -12.98
CA ALA A 138 -23.92 -35.49 -14.24
C ALA A 138 -25.45 -35.64 -14.12
N GLN A 139 -25.93 -36.50 -13.22
CA GLN A 139 -27.37 -36.72 -13.05
C GLN A 139 -28.03 -35.54 -12.33
N LEU A 140 -27.38 -35.03 -11.27
CA LEU A 140 -27.83 -33.84 -10.55
C LEU A 140 -27.78 -32.60 -11.45
N LEU A 141 -26.68 -32.41 -12.18
CA LEU A 141 -26.52 -31.31 -13.13
C LEU A 141 -27.65 -31.26 -14.16
N GLN A 142 -28.02 -32.41 -14.73
CA GLN A 142 -29.10 -32.48 -15.71
C GLN A 142 -30.46 -32.08 -15.11
N LYS A 143 -30.75 -32.51 -13.87
CA LYS A 143 -31.98 -32.11 -13.16
C LYS A 143 -32.01 -30.62 -12.88
N CYS A 144 -30.90 -30.05 -12.43
CA CYS A 144 -30.76 -28.62 -12.15
C CYS A 144 -30.89 -27.80 -13.44
N ALA A 145 -30.23 -28.20 -14.52
CA ALA A 145 -30.28 -27.53 -15.82
C ALA A 145 -31.70 -27.51 -16.40
N GLU A 146 -32.45 -28.62 -16.31
CA GLU A 146 -33.84 -28.65 -16.76
C GLU A 146 -34.75 -27.76 -15.90
N LYS A 147 -34.48 -27.71 -14.58
CA LYS A 147 -35.21 -26.82 -13.67
C LYS A 147 -34.95 -25.34 -13.99
N VAL A 148 -33.68 -24.97 -14.17
CA VAL A 148 -33.25 -23.63 -14.56
C VAL A 148 -33.87 -23.22 -15.90
N ARG A 149 -33.83 -24.11 -16.90
CA ARG A 149 -34.48 -23.91 -18.19
C ARG A 149 -35.97 -23.62 -18.06
N THR A 150 -36.67 -24.38 -17.22
CA THR A 150 -38.11 -24.20 -16.96
C THR A 150 -38.39 -22.83 -16.36
N ILE A 151 -37.60 -22.42 -15.36
CA ILE A 151 -37.71 -21.10 -14.71
C ILE A 151 -37.53 -19.97 -15.72
N VAL A 152 -36.49 -20.03 -16.55
CA VAL A 152 -36.22 -19.02 -17.58
C VAL A 152 -37.34 -19.00 -18.62
N ALA A 153 -37.78 -20.17 -19.09
CA ALA A 153 -38.86 -20.27 -20.07
C ALA A 153 -40.18 -19.66 -19.53
N ASP A 154 -40.51 -19.89 -18.26
CA ASP A 154 -41.71 -19.34 -17.64
C ASP A 154 -41.61 -17.83 -17.40
N TYR A 155 -40.42 -17.33 -17.03
CA TYR A 155 -40.16 -15.90 -16.96
C TYR A 155 -40.36 -15.23 -18.32
N LEU A 156 -39.76 -15.79 -19.37
CA LEU A 156 -39.88 -15.25 -20.73
C LEU A 156 -41.34 -15.25 -21.22
N LYS A 157 -42.12 -16.31 -20.96
CA LYS A 157 -43.57 -16.34 -21.27
C LYS A 157 -44.34 -15.18 -20.64
N GLY A 158 -43.93 -14.72 -19.45
CA GLY A 158 -44.53 -13.58 -18.78
C GLY A 158 -44.14 -12.22 -19.37
N GLU A 159 -42.90 -12.09 -19.86
CA GLU A 159 -42.39 -10.83 -20.43
C GLU A 159 -42.69 -10.67 -21.93
N PHE A 160 -42.77 -11.77 -22.69
CA PHE A 160 -43.03 -11.77 -24.14
C PHE A 160 -44.20 -10.88 -24.58
N PRO A 161 -45.41 -10.98 -23.98
CA PRO A 161 -46.56 -10.18 -24.40
C PRO A 161 -46.39 -8.67 -24.17
N LYS A 162 -45.44 -8.26 -23.33
CA LYS A 162 -45.16 -6.85 -23.05
C LYS A 162 -44.28 -6.24 -24.13
N ILE A 163 -43.29 -7.00 -24.63
CA ILE A 163 -42.28 -6.54 -25.60
C ILE A 163 -42.77 -6.73 -27.04
N GLU A 164 -43.54 -7.79 -27.33
CA GLU A 164 -44.06 -8.08 -28.68
C GLU A 164 -44.93 -6.93 -29.24
N LYS A 165 -45.51 -6.11 -28.37
CA LYS A 165 -46.28 -4.91 -28.75
C LYS A 165 -45.45 -3.86 -29.49
N THR A 166 -44.13 -3.87 -29.30
CA THR A 166 -43.22 -2.83 -29.78
C THR A 166 -42.18 -3.37 -30.76
N GLN A 167 -41.78 -4.65 -30.65
CA GLN A 167 -40.65 -5.27 -31.37
C GLN A 167 -40.95 -6.69 -31.86
N LYS A 168 -42.02 -6.87 -32.64
CA LYS A 168 -42.58 -8.19 -32.97
C LYS A 168 -41.62 -9.14 -33.70
N SER A 169 -40.86 -8.67 -34.69
CA SER A 169 -39.96 -9.52 -35.49
C SER A 169 -38.71 -9.97 -34.73
N GLU A 170 -38.14 -9.09 -33.91
CA GLU A 170 -36.94 -9.36 -33.11
C GLU A 170 -37.24 -10.39 -32.01
N VAL A 171 -38.38 -10.24 -31.34
CA VAL A 171 -38.86 -11.16 -30.31
C VAL A 171 -39.13 -12.57 -30.85
N GLN A 172 -39.72 -12.67 -32.04
CA GLN A 172 -39.97 -13.98 -32.67
C GLN A 172 -38.66 -14.67 -33.07
N SER A 173 -37.67 -13.93 -33.55
CA SER A 173 -36.34 -14.46 -33.84
C SER A 173 -35.66 -14.97 -32.57
N ALA A 174 -35.61 -14.14 -31.52
CA ALA A 174 -34.99 -14.50 -30.25
C ALA A 174 -35.62 -15.75 -29.61
N MET A 175 -36.93 -15.96 -29.79
CA MET A 175 -37.62 -17.16 -29.29
C MET A 175 -37.29 -18.41 -30.10
N ILE A 176 -37.03 -18.29 -31.40
CA ILE A 176 -36.52 -19.41 -32.21
C ILE A 176 -35.14 -19.80 -31.69
N ASP A 177 -34.27 -18.81 -31.46
CA ASP A 177 -32.90 -19.02 -30.96
C ASP A 177 -32.92 -19.64 -29.56
N PHE A 178 -33.74 -19.12 -28.65
CA PHE A 178 -33.92 -19.66 -27.29
C PHE A 178 -34.38 -21.13 -27.30
N ASN A 179 -35.38 -21.46 -28.12
CA ASN A 179 -35.88 -22.83 -28.22
C ASN A 179 -34.87 -23.78 -28.90
N GLY A 180 -33.94 -23.23 -29.68
CA GLY A 180 -32.85 -23.96 -30.34
C GLY A 180 -31.60 -24.17 -29.49
N LEU A 181 -31.53 -23.61 -28.28
CA LEU A 181 -30.35 -23.75 -27.42
C LEU A 181 -30.08 -25.21 -27.05
N PRO A 182 -28.84 -25.71 -27.25
CA PRO A 182 -28.49 -27.09 -26.95
C PRO A 182 -28.46 -27.34 -25.43
N PRO A 183 -28.67 -28.59 -24.97
CA PRO A 183 -28.63 -28.93 -23.54
C PRO A 183 -27.34 -28.50 -22.82
N THR A 184 -26.21 -28.53 -23.53
CA THR A 184 -24.89 -28.15 -23.00
C THR A 184 -24.85 -26.70 -22.53
N VAL A 185 -25.57 -25.78 -23.20
CA VAL A 185 -25.64 -24.37 -22.78
C VAL A 185 -26.30 -24.22 -21.41
N TRP A 186 -27.37 -25.01 -21.15
CA TRP A 186 -28.05 -25.02 -19.86
C TRP A 186 -27.20 -25.63 -18.76
N GLU A 187 -26.43 -26.66 -19.08
CA GLU A 187 -25.45 -27.26 -18.15
C GLU A 187 -24.34 -26.26 -17.80
N ASP A 188 -23.79 -25.56 -18.78
CA ASP A 188 -22.72 -24.58 -18.56
C ASP A 188 -23.23 -23.36 -17.79
N PHE A 189 -24.42 -22.86 -18.13
CA PHE A 189 -25.09 -21.83 -17.34
C PHE A 189 -25.33 -22.29 -15.90
N THR A 190 -25.82 -23.51 -15.69
CA THR A 190 -26.05 -24.06 -14.35
C THR A 190 -24.75 -24.16 -13.54
N LYS A 191 -23.63 -24.59 -14.15
CA LYS A 191 -22.32 -24.63 -13.49
C LYS A 191 -21.79 -23.25 -13.11
N SER A 192 -22.20 -22.20 -13.83
CA SER A 192 -21.79 -20.82 -13.53
C SER A 192 -22.50 -20.23 -12.29
N ILE A 193 -23.63 -20.82 -11.85
CA ILE A 193 -24.38 -20.36 -10.68
C ILE A 193 -23.83 -20.99 -9.38
N LYS A 194 -23.61 -20.14 -8.37
CA LYS A 194 -23.23 -20.51 -7.01
C LYS A 194 -24.26 -19.99 -6.01
N TRP A 195 -24.46 -20.78 -4.95
CA TRP A 195 -25.47 -20.53 -3.92
C TRP A 195 -24.79 -20.34 -2.57
N VAL A 196 -25.11 -19.25 -1.88
CA VAL A 196 -24.59 -18.95 -0.54
C VAL A 196 -25.76 -18.71 0.42
N PHE A 197 -25.97 -19.66 1.34
CA PHE A 197 -26.99 -19.61 2.38
C PHE A 197 -26.31 -19.68 3.75
N ASN A 198 -26.41 -18.62 4.55
CA ASN A 198 -25.65 -18.50 5.80
C ASN A 198 -26.41 -18.95 7.06
N ASP A 199 -27.73 -19.08 6.99
CA ASP A 199 -28.62 -19.43 8.12
C ASP A 199 -28.36 -18.61 9.40
N LYS A 200 -28.23 -17.29 9.25
CA LYS A 200 -28.00 -16.30 10.30
C LYS A 200 -29.16 -15.30 10.38
N SER A 201 -29.38 -14.73 11.56
CA SER A 201 -30.27 -13.59 11.69
C SER A 201 -29.69 -12.37 10.94
N PRO A 202 -30.52 -11.39 10.54
CA PRO A 202 -30.02 -10.18 9.89
C PRO A 202 -28.98 -9.42 10.71
N ASN A 203 -29.18 -9.32 12.02
CA ASN A 203 -28.25 -8.62 12.91
C ASN A 203 -26.91 -9.36 12.98
N ASP A 204 -26.93 -10.68 13.14
CA ASP A 204 -25.69 -11.48 13.17
C ASP A 204 -24.93 -11.40 11.85
N ALA A 205 -25.65 -11.37 10.72
CA ALA A 205 -25.05 -11.20 9.39
C ALA A 205 -24.34 -9.83 9.27
N ILE A 206 -25.01 -8.75 9.66
CA ILE A 206 -24.43 -7.40 9.68
C ILE A 206 -23.21 -7.33 10.61
N GLU A 207 -23.32 -7.84 11.84
CA GLU A 207 -22.22 -7.82 12.81
C GLU A 207 -21.02 -8.65 12.36
N THR A 208 -21.25 -9.81 11.73
CA THR A 208 -20.19 -10.64 11.14
C THR A 208 -19.46 -9.88 10.03
N THR A 209 -20.21 -9.26 9.11
CA THR A 209 -19.64 -8.50 8.00
C THR A 209 -18.84 -7.28 8.51
N VAL A 210 -19.38 -6.52 9.46
CA VAL A 210 -18.66 -5.38 10.06
C VAL A 210 -17.36 -5.83 10.74
N SER A 211 -17.40 -6.96 11.45
CA SER A 211 -16.21 -7.52 12.09
C SER A 211 -15.15 -7.90 11.05
N SER A 212 -15.55 -8.58 9.99
CA SER A 212 -14.66 -9.00 8.88
C SER A 212 -14.05 -7.80 8.16
N ILE A 213 -14.84 -6.74 7.91
CA ILE A 213 -14.34 -5.47 7.36
C ILE A 213 -13.24 -4.89 8.25
N LYS A 214 -13.46 -4.83 9.57
CA LYS A 214 -12.45 -4.30 10.51
C LYS A 214 -11.19 -5.16 10.54
N GLU A 215 -11.32 -6.48 10.45
CA GLU A 215 -10.18 -7.39 10.31
C GLU A 215 -9.38 -7.11 9.02
N PHE A 216 -10.06 -6.94 7.88
CA PHE A 216 -9.39 -6.57 6.64
C PHE A 216 -8.71 -5.21 6.70
N ILE A 217 -9.34 -4.20 7.30
CA ILE A 217 -8.72 -2.89 7.51
C ILE A 217 -7.43 -3.02 8.32
N ASN A 218 -7.42 -3.82 9.39
CA ASN A 218 -6.22 -4.07 10.19
C ASN A 218 -5.13 -4.84 9.44
N ALA A 219 -5.49 -5.62 8.42
CA ALA A 219 -4.55 -6.37 7.59
C ALA A 219 -3.88 -5.51 6.50
N LEU A 220 -4.37 -4.30 6.25
CA LEU A 220 -3.78 -3.40 5.26
C LEU A 220 -2.41 -2.88 5.74
N PRO A 221 -1.44 -2.68 4.83
CA PRO A 221 -0.04 -2.42 5.21
C PRO A 221 0.24 -0.97 5.63
N PHE A 222 -0.78 -0.11 5.73
CA PHE A 222 -0.60 1.33 5.93
C PHE A 222 -0.42 1.69 7.42
N PRO A 223 0.68 2.37 7.80
CA PRO A 223 0.89 2.82 9.17
C PRO A 223 -0.20 3.77 9.68
N SER A 224 -0.82 4.54 8.78
CA SER A 224 -1.86 5.52 9.12
C SER A 224 -3.14 4.90 9.71
N ILE A 225 -3.32 3.58 9.60
CA ILE A 225 -4.47 2.83 10.11
C ILE A 225 -4.39 2.61 11.62
N GLU A 226 -3.19 2.58 12.20
CA GLU A 226 -2.99 2.29 13.62
C GLU A 226 -3.78 3.27 14.49
N GLY A 227 -4.71 2.74 15.29
CA GLY A 227 -5.61 3.55 16.13
C GLY A 227 -6.72 4.32 15.39
N LYS A 228 -6.91 4.10 14.07
CA LYS A 228 -7.89 4.81 13.22
C LYS A 228 -8.84 3.91 12.42
N VAL A 229 -8.99 2.63 12.81
CA VAL A 229 -9.82 1.63 12.09
C VAL A 229 -11.23 2.12 11.78
N ASP A 230 -11.92 2.73 12.75
CA ASP A 230 -13.29 3.23 12.55
C ASP A 230 -13.36 4.44 11.59
N THR A 231 -12.32 5.27 11.57
CA THR A 231 -12.19 6.39 10.61
C THR A 231 -12.00 5.85 9.19
N VAL A 232 -11.15 4.85 9.02
CA VAL A 232 -10.91 4.17 7.74
C VAL A 232 -12.19 3.48 7.26
N PHE A 233 -12.86 2.75 8.16
CA PHE A 233 -14.16 2.15 7.89
C PHE A 233 -15.16 3.18 7.35
N THR A 234 -15.29 4.32 8.04
CA THR A 234 -16.24 5.38 7.66
C THR A 234 -15.90 5.98 6.30
N ALA A 235 -14.62 6.25 6.03
CA ALA A 235 -14.18 6.81 4.75
C ALA A 235 -14.45 5.86 3.57
N LEU A 236 -14.11 4.58 3.71
CA LEU A 236 -14.33 3.58 2.66
C LEU A 236 -15.83 3.29 2.47
N TYR A 237 -16.59 3.19 3.55
CA TYR A 237 -18.05 3.00 3.50
C TYR A 237 -18.77 4.18 2.82
N TYR A 238 -18.31 5.40 3.11
CA TYR A 238 -18.81 6.59 2.45
C TYR A 238 -18.51 6.56 0.94
N GLU A 239 -17.30 6.17 0.54
CA GLU A 239 -16.97 6.05 -0.90
C GLU A 239 -17.86 5.02 -1.60
N VAL A 240 -18.08 3.84 -1.01
CA VAL A 240 -19.03 2.85 -1.56
C VAL A 240 -20.41 3.47 -1.77
N SER A 241 -20.89 4.23 -0.77
CA SER A 241 -22.16 4.95 -0.87
C SER A 241 -22.15 5.96 -2.03
N VAL A 242 -21.10 6.79 -2.15
CA VAL A 242 -20.96 7.77 -3.24
C VAL A 242 -20.98 7.09 -4.61
N LYS A 243 -20.30 5.94 -4.75
CA LYS A 243 -20.23 5.18 -6.00
C LYS A 243 -21.55 4.55 -6.40
N MET A 244 -22.33 4.02 -5.46
CA MET A 244 -23.68 3.50 -5.72
C MET A 244 -24.65 4.56 -6.28
N PHE A 245 -24.47 5.83 -5.96
CA PHE A 245 -25.36 6.91 -6.38
C PHE A 245 -24.91 7.65 -7.66
N GLN A 246 -23.82 7.24 -8.31
CA GLN A 246 -23.40 7.86 -9.58
C GLN A 246 -24.37 7.51 -10.72
N ASN A 247 -24.53 8.41 -11.69
CA ASN A 247 -25.44 8.18 -12.81
C ASN A 247 -24.81 7.27 -13.89
N GLU A 248 -23.56 7.54 -14.24
CA GLU A 248 -22.86 6.83 -15.29
C GLU A 248 -22.22 5.53 -14.76
N PRO A 249 -22.35 4.39 -15.46
CA PRO A 249 -21.75 3.11 -15.06
C PRO A 249 -20.26 3.17 -14.76
N GLU A 250 -19.50 3.91 -15.58
CA GLU A 250 -18.05 4.05 -15.46
C GLU A 250 -17.64 4.70 -14.13
N ASP A 251 -18.49 5.57 -13.59
CA ASP A 251 -18.26 6.27 -12.34
C ASP A 251 -18.65 5.44 -11.10
N ARG A 252 -19.33 4.30 -11.28
CA ARG A 252 -19.75 3.39 -10.19
C ARG A 252 -18.66 2.39 -9.78
N CYS A 253 -17.42 2.57 -10.26
CA CYS A 253 -16.33 1.63 -10.02
C CYS A 253 -15.55 1.89 -8.71
N LEU A 254 -15.08 0.81 -8.11
CA LEU A 254 -14.15 0.73 -6.99
C LEU A 254 -12.94 -0.11 -7.40
N THR A 255 -11.74 0.36 -7.06
CA THR A 255 -10.47 -0.29 -7.42
C THR A 255 -9.53 -0.32 -6.22
N ASN A 256 -8.52 -1.20 -6.23
CA ASN A 256 -7.50 -1.24 -5.18
C ASN A 256 -6.76 0.10 -5.03
N GLN A 257 -6.48 0.76 -6.14
CA GLN A 257 -5.87 2.10 -6.16
C GLN A 257 -6.72 3.14 -5.42
N LYS A 258 -8.06 3.03 -5.51
CA LYS A 258 -8.95 3.96 -4.82
C LYS A 258 -8.92 3.76 -3.29
N ILE A 259 -8.67 2.55 -2.79
CA ILE A 259 -8.38 2.33 -1.36
C ILE A 259 -7.10 3.06 -0.97
N ASP A 260 -6.03 2.87 -1.75
CA ASP A 260 -4.73 3.49 -1.45
C ASP A 260 -4.87 5.02 -1.36
N SER A 261 -5.55 5.65 -2.31
CA SER A 261 -5.83 7.09 -2.27
C SER A 261 -6.56 7.52 -1.00
N LEU A 262 -7.65 6.83 -0.63
CA LEU A 262 -8.44 7.22 0.54
C LEU A 262 -7.67 7.06 1.85
N ILE A 263 -6.81 6.04 1.95
CA ILE A 263 -6.01 5.81 3.15
C ILE A 263 -4.85 6.80 3.23
N LEU A 264 -4.23 7.16 2.10
CA LEU A 264 -3.20 8.20 2.05
C LEU A 264 -3.76 9.57 2.46
N ASP A 265 -5.00 9.89 2.09
CA ASP A 265 -5.67 11.13 2.52
C ASP A 265 -5.91 11.20 4.03
N LEU A 266 -5.96 10.04 4.71
CA LEU A 266 -6.05 9.92 6.18
C LEU A 266 -4.67 9.88 6.87
N GLY A 267 -3.60 9.81 6.07
CA GLY A 267 -2.20 9.77 6.49
C GLY A 267 -1.67 11.11 6.99
N ASP A 268 -0.34 11.18 7.09
CA ASP A 268 0.35 12.42 7.43
C ASP A 268 0.42 13.36 6.20
N GLU A 269 1.09 14.51 6.37
CA GLU A 269 1.23 15.46 5.28
C GLU A 269 2.04 14.90 4.10
N ALA A 270 3.01 14.02 4.35
CA ALA A 270 3.81 13.43 3.28
C ALA A 270 2.96 12.48 2.42
N ASP A 271 2.14 11.63 3.05
CA ASP A 271 1.21 10.74 2.36
C ASP A 271 0.17 11.51 1.53
N LYS A 272 -0.37 12.62 2.06
CA LYS A 272 -1.32 13.48 1.33
C LYS A 272 -0.70 14.13 0.10
N GLN A 273 0.48 14.74 0.26
CA GLN A 273 1.19 15.36 -0.86
C GLN A 273 1.58 14.32 -1.92
N TYR A 274 2.02 13.14 -1.48
CA TYR A 274 2.28 12.01 -2.37
C TYR A 274 1.01 11.59 -3.14
N ASN A 275 -0.14 11.49 -2.47
CA ASN A 275 -1.38 11.11 -3.12
C ASN A 275 -1.79 12.10 -4.21
N LEU A 276 -1.68 13.41 -3.94
CA LEU A 276 -1.94 14.46 -4.94
C LEU A 276 -1.05 14.30 -6.18
N ALA A 277 0.24 14.07 -5.98
CA ALA A 277 1.18 13.84 -7.08
C ALA A 277 0.82 12.54 -7.83
N PHE A 278 0.58 11.45 -7.12
CA PHE A 278 0.23 10.17 -7.73
C PHE A 278 -1.02 10.27 -8.61
N GLU A 279 -2.08 10.94 -8.13
CA GLU A 279 -3.31 11.16 -8.88
C GLU A 279 -3.11 12.07 -10.10
N ALA A 280 -2.21 13.06 -10.02
CA ALA A 280 -1.86 13.92 -11.16
C ALA A 280 -1.07 13.15 -12.24
N TRP A 281 -0.19 12.23 -11.83
CA TRP A 281 0.75 11.58 -12.74
C TRP A 281 0.29 10.22 -13.28
N LYS A 282 -0.60 9.50 -12.60
CA LYS A 282 -1.04 8.13 -12.97
C LYS A 282 -1.55 7.97 -14.41
N GLY A 283 -2.09 9.04 -14.98
CA GLY A 283 -2.65 9.04 -16.34
C GLY A 283 -1.71 9.62 -17.40
N THR A 284 -0.46 9.94 -17.04
CA THR A 284 0.48 10.60 -17.96
C THR A 284 1.11 9.57 -18.91
N PRO A 285 0.82 9.64 -20.23
CA PRO A 285 1.37 8.68 -21.17
C PRO A 285 2.81 9.01 -21.58
N GLU A 286 3.17 10.30 -21.63
CA GLU A 286 4.46 10.77 -22.14
C GLU A 286 4.88 12.15 -21.56
N ILE A 287 6.18 12.31 -21.24
CA ILE A 287 6.84 13.58 -20.92
C ILE A 287 7.22 14.31 -22.21
N LYS A 288 6.58 15.46 -22.47
CA LYS A 288 6.73 16.21 -23.72
C LYS A 288 7.74 17.35 -23.65
N TYR A 289 8.06 17.81 -22.45
CA TYR A 289 8.99 18.90 -22.20
C TYR A 289 9.64 18.70 -20.83
N PHE A 290 10.80 19.34 -20.64
CA PHE A 290 11.44 19.36 -19.32
C PHE A 290 10.95 20.58 -18.54
N ASN A 291 10.25 20.34 -17.43
CA ASN A 291 9.92 21.35 -16.44
C ASN A 291 10.53 20.95 -15.10
N LEU A 292 11.26 21.89 -14.48
CA LEU A 292 11.99 21.63 -13.24
C LEU A 292 11.06 21.28 -12.07
N ALA A 293 9.90 21.94 -11.94
CA ALA A 293 8.99 21.69 -10.84
C ALA A 293 8.35 20.30 -10.95
N GLU A 294 7.88 19.96 -12.14
CA GLU A 294 7.33 18.63 -12.47
C GLU A 294 8.36 17.52 -12.24
N PHE A 295 9.60 17.74 -12.68
CA PHE A 295 10.70 16.79 -12.45
C PHE A 295 10.98 16.58 -10.95
N ILE A 296 11.04 17.66 -10.16
CA ILE A 296 11.29 17.57 -8.72
C ILE A 296 10.14 16.83 -8.02
N GLU A 297 8.89 17.06 -8.43
CA GLU A 297 7.73 16.36 -7.89
C GLU A 297 7.77 14.86 -8.16
N VAL A 298 8.10 14.45 -9.40
CA VAL A 298 8.31 13.03 -9.75
C VAL A 298 9.46 12.43 -8.95
N LEU A 299 10.58 13.13 -8.81
CA LEU A 299 11.73 12.66 -8.06
C LEU A 299 11.40 12.46 -6.57
N HIS A 300 10.76 13.44 -5.92
CA HIS A 300 10.38 13.34 -4.51
C HIS A 300 9.30 12.27 -4.27
N SER A 301 8.31 12.17 -5.16
CA SER A 301 7.27 11.14 -5.05
C SER A 301 7.83 9.73 -5.24
N SER A 302 8.77 9.55 -6.18
CA SER A 302 9.50 8.29 -6.36
C SER A 302 10.29 7.92 -5.10
N ASN A 303 10.94 8.92 -4.49
CA ASN A 303 11.70 8.74 -3.25
C ASN A 303 10.81 8.37 -2.05
N HIS A 304 9.64 9.01 -1.89
CA HIS A 304 8.64 8.64 -0.89
C HIS A 304 8.13 7.22 -1.12
N CYS A 305 7.75 6.89 -2.36
CA CYS A 305 7.32 5.55 -2.75
C CYS A 305 8.37 4.49 -2.38
N ARG A 306 9.66 4.77 -2.62
CA ARG A 306 10.77 3.87 -2.27
C ARG A 306 10.89 3.67 -0.76
N GLN A 307 10.78 4.75 0.02
CA GLN A 307 10.94 4.72 1.48
C GLN A 307 9.75 4.10 2.21
N SER A 308 8.57 4.10 1.59
CA SER A 308 7.32 3.59 2.15
C SER A 308 7.00 2.19 1.61
N PRO A 309 7.21 1.11 2.39
CA PRO A 309 7.00 -0.27 1.91
C PRO A 309 5.57 -0.55 1.43
N TYR A 310 4.58 0.11 2.03
CA TYR A 310 3.16 0.01 1.67
C TYR A 310 2.83 0.60 0.29
N LEU A 311 3.73 1.37 -0.33
CA LEU A 311 3.58 1.96 -1.67
C LEU A 311 4.27 1.14 -2.76
N LYS A 312 4.63 -0.12 -2.48
CA LYS A 312 5.34 -0.98 -3.44
C LYS A 312 4.66 -1.07 -4.80
N GLU A 313 3.34 -1.19 -4.82
CA GLU A 313 2.54 -1.34 -6.04
C GLU A 313 2.58 -0.10 -6.94
N HIS A 314 2.98 1.07 -6.42
CA HIS A 314 3.09 2.31 -7.20
C HIS A 314 4.45 2.46 -7.90
N SER A 315 5.43 1.60 -7.60
CA SER A 315 6.79 1.67 -8.18
C SER A 315 6.81 1.69 -9.71
N PRO A 316 5.99 0.87 -10.43
CA PRO A 316 5.99 0.85 -11.89
C PRO A 316 5.68 2.21 -12.53
N LEU A 317 4.74 2.98 -11.97
CA LEU A 317 4.42 4.32 -12.46
C LEU A 317 5.65 5.24 -12.38
N TRP A 318 6.25 5.31 -11.21
CA TRP A 318 7.39 6.19 -10.95
C TRP A 318 8.63 5.79 -11.75
N LEU A 319 8.91 4.48 -11.87
CA LEU A 319 9.98 3.99 -12.74
C LEU A 319 9.75 4.38 -14.20
N ASN A 320 8.50 4.27 -14.69
CA ASN A 320 8.17 4.68 -16.04
C ASN A 320 8.41 6.19 -16.26
N LEU A 321 7.94 7.05 -15.35
CA LEU A 321 8.15 8.51 -15.47
C LEU A 321 9.63 8.89 -15.37
N LEU A 322 10.40 8.25 -14.48
CA LEU A 322 11.84 8.45 -14.38
C LEU A 322 12.56 8.03 -15.66
N ASP A 323 12.23 6.87 -16.24
CA ASP A 323 12.81 6.44 -17.51
C ASP A 323 12.50 7.43 -18.64
N GLN A 324 11.29 7.96 -18.71
CA GLN A 324 10.96 9.00 -19.69
C GLN A 324 11.85 10.23 -19.55
N TYR A 325 12.10 10.73 -18.34
CA TYR A 325 13.06 11.81 -18.12
C TYR A 325 14.52 11.42 -18.46
N ILE A 326 14.91 10.15 -18.26
CA ILE A 326 16.24 9.65 -18.62
C ILE A 326 16.44 9.64 -20.14
N GLN A 327 15.41 9.25 -20.90
CA GLN A 327 15.44 9.16 -22.35
C GLN A 327 15.21 10.50 -23.05
N PHE A 328 14.47 11.42 -22.43
CA PHE A 328 14.15 12.71 -23.04
C PHE A 328 15.41 13.52 -23.35
N GLU A 329 15.56 13.95 -24.61
CA GLU A 329 16.79 14.56 -25.12
C GLU A 329 17.11 15.88 -24.40
N ASP A 330 16.10 16.71 -24.16
CA ASP A 330 16.27 18.04 -23.55
C ASP A 330 16.39 18.00 -22.02
N THR A 331 16.35 16.82 -21.38
CA THR A 331 16.61 16.72 -19.93
C THR A 331 18.05 17.14 -19.64
N PRO A 332 18.29 18.20 -18.85
CA PRO A 332 19.65 18.65 -18.57
C PRO A 332 20.43 17.59 -17.78
N ASP A 333 21.72 17.46 -18.07
CA ASP A 333 22.59 16.39 -17.56
C ASP A 333 22.47 16.15 -16.04
N ARG A 334 22.45 17.22 -15.24
CA ARG A 334 22.36 17.12 -13.77
C ARG A 334 21.05 16.46 -13.32
N TYR A 335 19.94 16.76 -14.00
CA TYR A 335 18.63 16.18 -13.69
C TYR A 335 18.49 14.77 -14.25
N ARG A 336 19.06 14.51 -15.44
CA ARG A 336 19.16 13.15 -15.98
C ARG A 336 19.92 12.22 -15.03
N GLN A 337 21.02 12.70 -14.46
CA GLN A 337 21.79 11.95 -13.47
C GLN A 337 20.95 11.66 -12.21
N LYS A 338 20.21 12.64 -11.70
CA LYS A 338 19.28 12.45 -10.56
C LYS A 338 18.16 11.45 -10.88
N ALA A 339 17.65 11.46 -12.11
CA ALA A 339 16.65 10.50 -12.55
C ALA A 339 17.20 9.07 -12.55
N ILE A 340 18.41 8.86 -13.11
CA ILE A 340 19.08 7.54 -13.08
C ILE A 340 19.34 7.11 -11.64
N TYR A 341 19.81 8.01 -10.79
CA TYR A 341 20.03 7.73 -9.36
C TYR A 341 18.77 7.18 -8.71
N GLU A 342 17.66 7.93 -8.74
CA GLU A 342 16.42 7.50 -8.09
C GLU A 342 15.81 6.27 -8.78
N PHE A 343 15.94 6.13 -10.10
CA PHE A 343 15.50 4.95 -10.83
C PHE A 343 16.18 3.68 -10.31
N LEU A 344 17.50 3.71 -10.12
CA LEU A 344 18.24 2.56 -9.58
C LEU A 344 17.86 2.28 -8.12
N TRP A 345 17.72 3.31 -7.30
CA TRP A 345 17.29 3.17 -5.91
C TRP A 345 15.89 2.58 -5.78
N LEU A 346 14.93 3.07 -6.57
CA LEU A 346 13.56 2.57 -6.62
C LEU A 346 13.49 1.17 -7.26
N SER A 347 14.35 0.84 -8.22
CA SER A 347 14.44 -0.51 -8.79
C SER A 347 14.93 -1.54 -7.78
N LEU A 348 15.87 -1.14 -6.90
CA LEU A 348 16.41 -2.02 -5.87
C LEU A 348 15.48 -2.14 -4.65
N ARG A 349 14.83 -1.04 -4.23
CA ARG A 349 14.06 -0.91 -2.96
C ARG A 349 14.76 -1.55 -1.75
N PRO A 350 15.88 -0.98 -1.28
CA PRO A 350 16.54 -1.49 -0.08
C PRO A 350 15.67 -1.25 1.15
N GLU A 351 15.60 -2.27 2.01
CA GLU A 351 14.92 -2.21 3.30
C GLU A 351 15.92 -2.25 4.46
N TRP A 352 15.53 -1.68 5.60
CA TRP A 352 16.40 -1.62 6.77
C TRP A 352 16.76 -3.01 7.28
N LEU A 353 18.06 -3.35 7.25
CA LEU A 353 18.63 -4.62 7.71
C LEU A 353 17.99 -5.87 7.06
N LYS A 354 17.39 -5.74 5.88
CA LYS A 354 16.79 -6.82 5.12
C LYS A 354 17.35 -6.85 3.70
N GLU A 355 17.17 -7.97 3.02
CA GLU A 355 17.46 -8.04 1.60
C GLU A 355 16.55 -7.06 0.83
N PRO A 356 17.07 -6.39 -0.22
CA PRO A 356 16.25 -5.55 -1.06
C PRO A 356 15.12 -6.34 -1.75
N VAL A 357 13.95 -5.71 -1.83
CA VAL A 357 12.77 -6.32 -2.44
C VAL A 357 12.93 -6.44 -3.96
N GLY A 358 13.58 -5.45 -4.57
CA GLY A 358 13.80 -5.36 -6.01
C GLY A 358 15.16 -5.94 -6.46
N SER A 359 15.60 -5.51 -7.64
CA SER A 359 16.82 -5.98 -8.29
C SER A 359 17.36 -4.95 -9.28
N LEU A 360 18.68 -4.97 -9.50
CA LEU A 360 19.39 -4.21 -10.52
C LEU A 360 19.84 -5.08 -11.71
N VAL A 361 19.46 -6.36 -11.75
CA VAL A 361 19.80 -7.26 -12.87
C VAL A 361 19.27 -6.69 -14.18
N GLY A 362 20.15 -6.60 -15.19
CA GLY A 362 19.81 -6.04 -16.50
C GLY A 362 19.93 -4.52 -16.61
N LEU A 363 20.24 -3.83 -15.51
CA LEU A 363 20.39 -2.36 -15.48
C LEU A 363 21.85 -1.89 -15.58
N ASN A 364 22.79 -2.77 -15.93
CA ASN A 364 24.22 -2.44 -16.06
C ASN A 364 24.47 -1.25 -16.98
N HIS A 365 23.72 -1.11 -18.07
CA HIS A 365 23.84 0.00 -19.00
C HIS A 365 23.51 1.36 -18.36
N LEU A 366 22.52 1.42 -17.47
CA LEU A 366 22.17 2.63 -16.72
C LEU A 366 23.21 2.93 -15.64
N ILE A 367 23.69 1.91 -14.93
CA ILE A 367 24.76 2.07 -13.93
C ILE A 367 26.02 2.64 -14.60
N ASP A 368 26.40 2.10 -15.75
CA ASP A 368 27.55 2.56 -16.51
C ASP A 368 27.38 3.99 -16.99
N LYS A 369 26.20 4.32 -17.51
CA LYS A 369 25.86 5.69 -17.93
C LYS A 369 25.98 6.67 -16.76
N TYR A 370 25.43 6.32 -15.60
CA TYR A 370 25.50 7.15 -14.40
C TYR A 370 26.94 7.52 -14.03
N PHE A 371 27.81 6.52 -13.83
CA PHE A 371 29.19 6.78 -13.41
C PHE A 371 30.05 7.41 -14.51
N THR A 372 29.74 7.17 -15.78
CA THR A 372 30.40 7.84 -16.91
C THR A 372 30.06 9.33 -16.93
N ASP A 373 28.80 9.69 -16.74
CA ASP A 373 28.36 11.09 -16.72
C ASP A 373 28.69 11.80 -15.40
N ALA A 374 28.87 11.06 -14.31
CA ALA A 374 29.13 11.60 -12.99
C ALA A 374 30.40 12.45 -12.89
N VAL A 375 31.39 12.20 -13.75
CA VAL A 375 32.64 12.98 -13.81
C VAL A 375 32.44 14.45 -14.16
N LYS A 376 31.26 14.82 -14.70
CA LYS A 376 30.88 16.20 -15.01
C LYS A 376 30.57 17.04 -13.75
N PHE A 377 30.36 16.39 -12.60
CA PHE A 377 29.94 17.03 -11.36
C PHE A 377 30.94 16.70 -10.24
N ASP A 378 31.61 17.73 -9.73
CA ASP A 378 32.71 17.59 -8.77
C ASP A 378 32.46 18.31 -7.44
N ASP A 379 31.19 18.63 -7.17
CA ASP A 379 30.72 19.15 -5.88
C ASP A 379 30.51 18.03 -4.86
N HIS A 380 30.48 18.38 -3.57
CA HIS A 380 30.41 17.39 -2.51
C HIS A 380 29.09 16.59 -2.53
N GLU A 381 27.97 17.16 -2.99
CA GLU A 381 26.69 16.44 -3.05
C GLU A 381 26.72 15.37 -4.14
N ALA A 382 27.27 15.70 -5.32
CA ALA A 382 27.42 14.75 -6.41
C ALA A 382 28.34 13.58 -6.02
N ILE A 383 29.47 13.85 -5.35
CA ILE A 383 30.37 12.79 -4.87
C ILE A 383 29.73 11.96 -3.76
N GLU A 384 28.92 12.58 -2.89
CA GLU A 384 28.13 11.88 -1.88
C GLU A 384 27.13 10.90 -2.51
N ASP A 385 26.37 11.34 -3.51
CA ASP A 385 25.40 10.52 -4.24
C ASP A 385 26.11 9.36 -4.97
N ASN A 386 27.22 9.63 -5.65
CA ASN A 386 28.05 8.61 -6.30
C ASN A 386 28.47 7.53 -5.31
N PHE A 387 28.94 7.93 -4.13
CA PHE A 387 29.39 7.02 -3.09
C PHE A 387 28.23 6.19 -2.51
N ASN A 388 27.09 6.84 -2.22
CA ASN A 388 25.89 6.17 -1.70
C ASN A 388 25.34 5.14 -2.69
N LEU A 389 25.23 5.50 -3.97
CA LEU A 389 24.79 4.60 -5.04
C LEU A 389 25.77 3.44 -5.23
N LEU A 390 27.08 3.72 -5.24
CA LEU A 390 28.09 2.67 -5.38
C LEU A 390 28.02 1.64 -4.25
N ARG A 391 27.79 2.09 -3.01
CA ARG A 391 27.65 1.19 -1.85
C ARG A 391 26.47 0.25 -2.01
N ILE A 392 25.31 0.75 -2.44
CA ILE A 392 24.13 -0.12 -2.61
C ILE A 392 24.27 -1.04 -3.83
N ILE A 393 24.94 -0.60 -4.91
CA ILE A 393 25.27 -1.48 -6.03
C ILE A 393 26.20 -2.61 -5.56
N ARG A 394 27.30 -2.30 -4.85
CA ARG A 394 28.21 -3.33 -4.33
C ARG A 394 27.52 -4.31 -3.39
N ALA A 395 26.67 -3.83 -2.49
CA ALA A 395 25.85 -4.68 -1.62
C ALA A 395 24.92 -5.58 -2.46
N SER A 396 24.27 -5.03 -3.49
CA SER A 396 23.37 -5.80 -4.37
C SER A 396 24.10 -6.89 -5.15
N ILE A 397 25.36 -6.67 -5.58
CA ILE A 397 26.18 -7.70 -6.24
C ILE A 397 26.42 -8.87 -5.27
N LEU A 398 26.79 -8.58 -4.02
CA LEU A 398 27.02 -9.61 -2.99
C LEU A 398 25.75 -10.40 -2.66
N MET A 399 24.58 -9.78 -2.80
CA MET A 399 23.27 -10.40 -2.58
C MET A 399 22.71 -11.08 -3.85
N GLY A 400 23.44 -11.09 -4.98
CA GLY A 400 22.96 -11.64 -6.25
C GLY A 400 21.81 -10.83 -6.89
N LYS A 401 21.61 -9.59 -6.45
CA LYS A 401 20.60 -8.63 -6.94
C LYS A 401 21.15 -7.69 -8.02
N SER A 402 22.37 -7.91 -8.49
CA SER A 402 22.97 -7.21 -9.64
C SER A 402 23.91 -8.16 -10.37
N ASP A 403 23.92 -8.07 -11.70
CA ASP A 403 24.81 -8.82 -12.58
C ASP A 403 26.08 -8.03 -12.95
N LEU A 404 26.32 -6.89 -12.30
CA LEU A 404 27.50 -6.07 -12.52
C LEU A 404 28.77 -6.75 -11.95
N PRO A 405 29.90 -6.79 -12.70
CA PRO A 405 31.16 -7.30 -12.17
C PRO A 405 31.69 -6.44 -11.01
N MET A 406 32.01 -7.08 -9.88
CA MET A 406 32.56 -6.40 -8.70
C MET A 406 33.82 -5.57 -9.01
N GLU A 407 34.69 -6.05 -9.91
CA GLU A 407 35.91 -5.33 -10.33
C GLU A 407 35.63 -3.93 -10.87
N LYS A 408 34.52 -3.74 -11.59
CA LYS A 408 34.17 -2.43 -12.15
C LYS A 408 33.90 -1.41 -11.06
N THR A 409 33.25 -1.84 -9.98
CA THR A 409 32.92 -0.98 -8.83
C THR A 409 34.16 -0.54 -8.05
N LYS A 410 35.26 -1.29 -8.12
CA LYS A 410 36.51 -0.94 -7.43
C LYS A 410 37.17 0.28 -8.07
N ASN A 411 37.13 0.36 -9.40
CA ASN A 411 37.66 1.53 -10.13
C ASN A 411 36.93 2.81 -9.72
N TRP A 412 35.60 2.79 -9.73
CA TRP A 412 34.79 3.93 -9.29
C TRP A 412 35.01 4.28 -7.82
N LEU A 413 35.19 3.29 -6.94
CA LEU A 413 35.49 3.53 -5.54
C LEU A 413 36.84 4.27 -5.38
N ASN A 414 37.87 3.84 -6.10
CA ASN A 414 39.19 4.46 -6.09
C ASN A 414 39.17 5.89 -6.64
N GLU A 415 38.40 6.14 -7.70
CA GLU A 415 38.20 7.48 -8.27
C GLU A 415 37.52 8.43 -7.28
N ILE A 416 36.49 7.95 -6.57
CA ILE A 416 35.82 8.70 -5.50
C ILE A 416 36.82 9.04 -4.38
N GLY A 417 37.57 8.05 -3.89
CA GLY A 417 38.57 8.27 -2.83
C GLY A 417 39.66 9.27 -3.23
N THR A 418 40.14 9.19 -4.48
CA THR A 418 41.11 10.13 -5.05
C THR A 418 40.54 11.55 -5.11
N THR A 419 39.28 11.69 -5.55
CA THR A 419 38.59 12.97 -5.65
C THR A 419 38.40 13.61 -4.27
N ILE A 420 37.96 12.85 -3.27
CA ILE A 420 37.79 13.31 -1.89
C ILE A 420 39.12 13.87 -1.35
N ASN A 421 40.20 13.10 -1.44
CA ASN A 421 41.50 13.52 -0.91
C ASN A 421 42.01 14.78 -1.63
N LYS A 422 41.92 14.82 -2.96
CA LYS A 422 42.29 16.00 -3.76
C LYS A 422 41.50 17.24 -3.36
N LYS A 423 40.18 17.12 -3.16
CA LYS A 423 39.32 18.25 -2.79
C LYS A 423 39.61 18.76 -1.37
N ILE A 424 39.90 17.89 -0.41
CA ILE A 424 40.30 18.29 0.96
C ILE A 424 41.57 19.16 0.96
N GLU A 425 42.53 18.86 0.08
CA GLU A 425 43.77 19.62 -0.06
C GLU A 425 43.57 20.98 -0.74
N LEU A 426 42.66 21.06 -1.71
CA LEU A 426 42.45 22.25 -2.54
C LEU A 426 41.41 23.24 -1.98
N VAL A 427 40.42 22.77 -1.23
CA VAL A 427 39.32 23.60 -0.75
C VAL A 427 39.79 24.49 0.40
N GLU A 428 39.72 25.79 0.18
CA GLU A 428 40.06 26.81 1.18
C GLU A 428 38.87 27.16 2.09
N ASN A 429 37.64 27.08 1.58
CA ASN A 429 36.44 27.43 2.35
C ASN A 429 36.23 26.43 3.52
N PRO A 430 36.23 26.87 4.79
CA PRO A 430 36.09 25.96 5.93
C PRO A 430 34.79 25.17 5.94
N SER A 431 33.67 25.78 5.50
CA SER A 431 32.36 25.10 5.47
C SER A 431 32.31 24.00 4.43
N GLU A 432 32.85 24.26 3.24
CA GLU A 432 32.96 23.25 2.18
C GLU A 432 33.94 22.14 2.57
N LYS A 433 35.06 22.50 3.21
CA LYS A 433 36.04 21.54 3.71
C LYS A 433 35.45 20.57 4.73
N CYS A 434 34.54 21.01 5.59
CA CYS A 434 33.81 20.14 6.50
C CYS A 434 32.98 19.07 5.76
N TYR A 435 32.31 19.40 4.64
CA TYR A 435 31.58 18.42 3.84
C TYR A 435 32.50 17.37 3.21
N TRP A 436 33.67 17.78 2.70
CA TRP A 436 34.65 16.84 2.16
C TRP A 436 35.28 15.94 3.24
N LEU A 437 35.53 16.48 4.44
CA LEU A 437 35.98 15.69 5.58
C LEU A 437 34.91 14.68 6.03
N GLU A 438 33.63 15.05 5.99
CA GLU A 438 32.51 14.13 6.25
C GLU A 438 32.44 13.01 5.18
N LEU A 439 32.73 13.31 3.92
CA LEU A 439 32.85 12.28 2.88
C LEU A 439 34.04 11.36 3.11
N ARG A 440 35.17 11.89 3.59
CA ARG A 440 36.33 11.06 3.97
C ARG A 440 35.99 10.11 5.10
N THR A 441 35.26 10.54 6.13
CA THR A 441 34.83 9.64 7.22
C THR A 441 33.92 8.53 6.69
N ALA A 442 32.96 8.88 5.83
CA ALA A 442 32.05 7.90 5.22
C ALA A 442 32.80 6.90 4.33
N TYR A 443 33.76 7.37 3.52
CA TYR A 443 34.61 6.54 2.67
C TYR A 443 35.44 5.54 3.48
N LEU A 444 36.13 6.02 4.52
CA LEU A 444 36.95 5.18 5.41
C LEU A 444 36.11 4.18 6.23
N SER A 445 34.83 4.47 6.44
CA SER A 445 33.89 3.62 7.15
C SER A 445 33.20 2.58 6.26
N ASN A 446 33.65 2.38 5.01
CA ASN A 446 33.02 1.45 4.07
C ASN A 446 33.40 -0.02 4.38
N PRO A 447 32.46 -0.87 4.83
CA PRO A 447 32.78 -2.26 5.19
C PRO A 447 33.04 -3.17 3.98
N LEU A 448 32.78 -2.69 2.76
CA LEU A 448 32.84 -3.48 1.52
C LEU A 448 34.19 -3.38 0.80
N ASP A 449 35.23 -2.83 1.43
CA ASP A 449 36.58 -2.74 0.86
C ASP A 449 37.33 -4.10 0.89
N GLU A 450 38.26 -4.30 -0.05
CA GLU A 450 38.90 -5.58 -0.44
C GLU A 450 39.57 -6.37 0.69
N HIS A 451 39.78 -5.74 1.84
CA HIS A 451 40.59 -6.32 2.91
C HIS A 451 39.79 -6.93 4.05
N GLY A 452 38.47 -6.68 4.19
CA GLY A 452 37.68 -7.20 5.31
C GLY A 452 38.33 -6.98 6.69
N LYS A 453 39.27 -6.01 6.78
CA LYS A 453 40.13 -5.73 7.93
C LYS A 453 39.58 -4.49 8.62
N HIS A 454 39.79 -4.46 9.93
CA HIS A 454 39.46 -3.35 10.84
C HIS A 454 39.42 -1.99 10.14
N PHE A 455 38.28 -1.29 10.29
CA PHE A 455 38.18 0.12 9.96
C PHE A 455 39.41 0.85 10.50
N ASP A 456 39.98 1.76 9.72
CA ASP A 456 41.02 2.67 10.23
C ASP A 456 40.34 3.68 11.16
N THR A 457 40.01 3.21 12.37
CA THR A 457 39.27 3.97 13.37
C THR A 457 40.02 5.24 13.73
N GLU A 458 41.35 5.19 13.76
CA GLU A 458 42.18 6.36 14.04
C GLU A 458 41.96 7.45 12.98
N ARG A 459 42.07 7.14 11.68
CA ARG A 459 41.80 8.13 10.62
C ARG A 459 40.36 8.59 10.57
N ILE A 460 39.40 7.72 10.88
CA ILE A 460 37.97 8.09 10.94
C ILE A 460 37.77 9.15 12.02
N PHE A 461 38.21 8.88 13.25
CA PHE A 461 38.07 9.82 14.36
C PHE A 461 38.90 11.08 14.14
N GLN A 462 40.11 10.99 13.60
CA GLN A 462 40.91 12.16 13.22
C GLN A 462 40.14 13.08 12.27
N SER A 463 39.48 12.52 11.27
CA SER A 463 38.69 13.30 10.30
C SER A 463 37.51 14.01 10.95
N TYR A 464 36.84 13.38 11.91
CA TYR A 464 35.79 14.04 12.67
C TYR A 464 36.33 15.15 13.60
N GLU A 465 37.49 14.94 14.24
CA GLU A 465 38.13 15.99 15.06
C GLU A 465 38.54 17.20 14.20
N GLU A 466 39.03 16.98 12.97
CA GLU A 466 39.30 18.06 12.01
C GLU A 466 38.03 18.86 11.68
N ILE A 467 36.88 18.21 11.50
CA ILE A 467 35.60 18.90 11.33
C ILE A 467 35.30 19.76 12.56
N ILE A 468 35.39 19.20 13.77
CA ILE A 468 35.10 19.91 15.02
C ILE A 468 35.99 21.15 15.19
N GLN A 469 37.28 21.03 14.85
CA GLN A 469 38.23 22.15 14.89
C GLN A 469 37.89 23.26 13.89
N LEU A 470 37.35 22.90 12.72
CA LEU A 470 36.93 23.86 11.69
C LEU A 470 35.56 24.48 11.96
N LEU A 471 34.71 23.88 12.80
CA LEU A 471 33.35 24.38 13.07
C LEU A 471 33.30 25.88 13.44
N PRO A 472 34.18 26.44 14.29
CA PRO A 472 34.17 27.88 14.60
C PRO A 472 34.28 28.77 13.36
N GLU A 473 34.98 28.32 12.32
CA GLU A 473 35.23 29.05 11.07
C GLU A 473 34.27 28.62 9.94
N ALA A 474 33.42 27.62 10.19
CA ALA A 474 32.51 27.01 9.23
C ALA A 474 31.03 27.25 9.59
N PRO A 475 30.52 28.50 9.55
CA PRO A 475 29.16 28.82 9.97
C PRO A 475 28.08 28.25 9.04
N LEU A 476 28.39 28.01 7.76
CA LEU A 476 27.45 27.50 6.76
C LEU A 476 27.40 25.98 6.70
N TYR A 477 28.30 25.28 7.41
CA TYR A 477 28.25 23.83 7.52
C TYR A 477 27.09 23.38 8.40
N ASN A 478 26.32 22.41 7.91
CA ASN A 478 25.18 21.86 8.63
C ASN A 478 25.62 20.85 9.71
N VAL A 479 26.07 21.37 10.86
CA VAL A 479 26.49 20.56 12.01
C VAL A 479 25.37 19.67 12.57
N THR A 480 24.11 20.10 12.41
CA THR A 480 22.94 19.31 12.81
C THR A 480 22.80 18.05 11.97
N ARG A 481 23.03 18.14 10.64
CA ARG A 481 23.04 16.97 9.75
C ARG A 481 24.07 15.94 10.20
N LEU A 482 25.30 16.38 10.52
CA LEU A 482 26.35 15.50 11.01
C LEU A 482 25.96 14.83 12.33
N SER A 483 25.44 15.61 13.28
CA SER A 483 24.94 15.08 14.56
C SER A 483 23.85 14.02 14.34
N ASP A 484 22.87 14.31 13.48
CA ASP A 484 21.76 13.39 13.20
C ASP A 484 22.27 12.09 12.52
N ARG A 485 23.26 12.18 11.62
CA ARG A 485 23.93 11.01 11.00
C ARG A 485 24.72 10.17 11.99
N LEU A 486 25.56 10.79 12.83
CA LEU A 486 26.30 10.10 13.88
C LEU A 486 25.36 9.36 14.82
N ASN A 487 24.25 9.99 15.19
CA ASN A 487 23.21 9.38 16.00
C ASN A 487 22.57 8.16 15.32
N GLN A 488 22.33 8.20 14.01
CA GLN A 488 21.86 7.04 13.24
C GLN A 488 22.90 5.92 13.21
N PHE A 489 24.18 6.24 12.99
CA PHE A 489 25.25 5.25 13.01
C PHE A 489 25.40 4.58 14.37
N ILE A 490 25.39 5.36 15.46
CA ILE A 490 25.39 4.84 16.84
C ILE A 490 24.23 3.84 17.02
N LYS A 491 23.01 4.19 16.57
CA LYS A 491 21.85 3.29 16.63
C LYS A 491 22.10 1.98 15.88
N ILE A 492 22.65 2.04 14.66
CA ILE A 492 23.00 0.85 13.87
C ILE A 492 24.01 -0.01 14.63
N TYR A 493 25.10 0.59 15.09
CA TYR A 493 26.19 -0.13 15.75
C TYR A 493 25.74 -0.82 17.05
N ILE A 494 24.87 -0.18 17.83
CA ILE A 494 24.24 -0.81 19.00
C ILE A 494 23.39 -2.01 18.57
N GLN A 495 22.56 -1.87 17.54
CA GLN A 495 21.64 -2.92 17.09
C GLN A 495 22.37 -4.14 16.51
N VAL A 496 23.50 -3.94 15.81
CA VAL A 496 24.32 -5.04 15.26
C VAL A 496 25.31 -5.62 16.28
N GLY A 497 25.29 -5.15 17.53
CA GLY A 497 26.16 -5.66 18.61
C GLY A 497 27.63 -5.31 18.42
N ALA A 498 27.94 -4.12 17.92
CA ALA A 498 29.31 -3.63 17.79
C ALA A 498 29.97 -3.40 19.16
N ASN A 499 31.30 -3.24 19.16
CA ASN A 499 32.09 -3.03 20.38
C ASN A 499 31.68 -1.73 21.12
N ASP A 500 31.36 -1.84 22.41
CA ASP A 500 30.97 -0.73 23.29
C ASP A 500 31.99 0.42 23.26
N ASN A 501 33.30 0.17 23.20
CA ASN A 501 34.32 1.22 23.15
C ASN A 501 34.22 2.07 21.86
N TYR A 502 33.81 1.47 20.75
CA TYR A 502 33.62 2.17 19.48
C TYR A 502 32.35 3.02 19.51
N VAL A 503 31.28 2.49 20.09
CA VAL A 503 30.02 3.23 20.33
C VAL A 503 30.29 4.41 21.26
N ASP A 504 30.99 4.21 22.37
CA ASP A 504 31.38 5.24 23.33
C ASP A 504 32.20 6.36 22.66
N SER A 505 33.11 6.00 21.75
CA SER A 505 33.92 6.97 21.01
C SER A 505 33.08 7.81 20.05
N LEU A 506 32.10 7.20 19.36
CA LEU A 506 31.16 7.93 18.51
C LEU A 506 30.24 8.85 19.33
N GLU A 507 29.80 8.42 20.51
CA GLU A 507 28.99 9.24 21.41
C GLU A 507 29.79 10.43 21.95
N ALA A 508 31.04 10.23 22.36
CA ALA A 508 31.91 11.31 22.81
C ALA A 508 32.12 12.36 21.70
N LEU A 509 32.28 11.91 20.45
CA LEU A 509 32.34 12.79 19.29
C LEU A 509 31.02 13.57 19.12
N ALA A 510 29.90 12.85 19.19
CA ALA A 510 28.59 13.44 19.00
C ALA A 510 28.25 14.44 20.12
N ASP A 511 28.79 14.27 21.34
CA ASP A 511 28.69 15.23 22.44
C ASP A 511 29.50 16.51 22.18
N LYS A 512 30.69 16.40 21.57
CA LYS A 512 31.49 17.58 21.17
C LYS A 512 30.79 18.47 20.14
N LEU A 513 29.84 17.93 19.36
CA LEU A 513 29.03 18.71 18.41
C LEU A 513 27.91 19.53 19.09
N MET A 514 27.47 19.14 20.28
CA MET A 514 26.28 19.69 20.94
C MET A 514 26.35 21.20 21.21
N PRO A 515 27.49 21.78 21.65
CA PRO A 515 27.60 23.24 21.80
C PRO A 515 27.34 23.99 20.49
N PHE A 516 27.78 23.43 19.35
CA PHE A 516 27.58 24.03 18.03
C PHE A 516 26.13 23.87 17.55
N VAL A 517 25.50 22.72 17.82
CA VAL A 517 24.07 22.49 17.54
C VAL A 517 23.19 23.46 18.33
N SER A 518 23.43 23.63 19.63
CA SER A 518 22.71 24.59 20.46
C SER A 518 22.89 26.02 19.97
N THR A 519 24.14 26.43 19.67
CA THR A 519 24.42 27.80 19.21
C THR A 519 23.73 28.13 17.88
N ARG A 520 23.68 27.17 16.93
CA ARG A 520 23.16 27.42 15.58
C ARG A 520 21.67 27.16 15.41
N ASN A 521 21.12 26.19 16.14
CA ASN A 521 19.76 25.69 15.94
C ASN A 521 18.90 25.80 17.21
N GLY A 522 19.44 26.36 18.29
CA GLY A 522 18.75 26.60 19.55
C GLY A 522 18.68 25.38 20.48
N ASN A 523 18.38 25.65 21.75
CA ASN A 523 18.28 24.64 22.81
C ASN A 523 17.13 23.64 22.57
N HIS A 524 16.09 24.04 21.84
CA HIS A 524 14.96 23.17 21.49
C HIS A 524 15.41 21.96 20.66
N LYS A 525 16.14 22.19 19.56
CA LYS A 525 16.64 21.11 18.70
C LYS A 525 17.63 20.22 19.45
N LEU A 526 18.48 20.83 20.29
CA LEU A 526 19.40 20.07 21.14
C LEU A 526 18.67 19.17 22.15
N ALA A 527 17.63 19.69 22.80
CA ALA A 527 16.82 18.92 23.74
C ALA A 527 16.17 17.69 23.07
N LYS A 528 15.61 17.87 21.86
CA LYS A 528 15.08 16.77 21.05
C LYS A 528 16.15 15.72 20.73
N THR A 529 17.35 16.16 20.32
CA THR A 529 18.47 15.25 20.06
C THR A 529 18.82 14.40 21.29
N TYR A 530 18.82 14.98 22.49
CA TYR A 530 19.07 14.20 23.71
C TYR A 530 17.94 13.21 24.02
N VAL A 531 16.66 13.59 23.83
CA VAL A 531 15.54 12.64 23.96
C VAL A 531 15.72 11.47 22.99
N ASP A 532 16.00 11.74 21.72
CA ASP A 532 16.19 10.70 20.70
C ASP A 532 17.37 9.76 21.03
N ARG A 533 18.41 10.26 21.70
CA ARG A 533 19.51 9.43 22.21
C ARG A 533 19.10 8.58 23.40
N GLY A 534 18.41 9.15 24.38
CA GLY A 534 17.94 8.43 25.57
C GLY A 534 17.01 7.26 25.22
N VAL A 535 16.08 7.48 24.27
CA VAL A 535 15.11 6.46 23.83
C VAL A 535 15.80 5.21 23.27
N LYS A 536 16.97 5.33 22.63
CA LYS A 536 17.72 4.17 22.08
C LYS A 536 18.12 3.16 23.15
N TYR A 537 18.27 3.62 24.38
CA TYR A 537 18.71 2.82 25.50
C TYR A 537 17.58 2.48 26.47
N LEU A 538 16.36 2.96 26.24
CA LEU A 538 15.26 2.86 27.20
C LEU A 538 14.79 1.42 27.47
N HIS A 539 15.06 0.48 26.54
CA HIS A 539 14.71 -0.94 26.66
C HIS A 539 15.92 -1.88 26.87
N THR A 540 17.09 -1.32 27.18
CA THR A 540 18.28 -2.13 27.46
C THR A 540 18.23 -2.76 28.84
N THR A 541 18.86 -3.91 29.03
CA THR A 541 19.11 -4.50 30.35
C THR A 541 20.52 -4.21 30.87
N ASN A 542 21.37 -3.56 30.07
CA ASN A 542 22.73 -3.21 30.46
C ASN A 542 22.73 -1.96 31.38
N PRO A 543 23.22 -2.06 32.64
CA PRO A 543 23.25 -0.95 33.58
C PRO A 543 24.02 0.30 33.08
N HIS A 544 25.07 0.12 32.29
CA HIS A 544 25.83 1.22 31.67
C HIS A 544 24.95 2.01 30.71
N HIS A 545 24.18 1.32 29.88
CA HIS A 545 23.27 1.93 28.90
C HIS A 545 22.06 2.59 29.56
N LEU A 546 21.53 2.01 30.66
CA LEU A 546 20.47 2.63 31.45
C LEU A 546 20.94 3.96 32.07
N ALA A 547 22.17 4.00 32.60
CA ALA A 547 22.75 5.23 33.13
C ALA A 547 22.90 6.32 32.05
N LYS A 548 23.29 5.94 30.82
CA LYS A 548 23.32 6.87 29.68
C LYS A 548 21.94 7.39 29.31
N ALA A 549 20.94 6.52 29.28
CA ALA A 549 19.56 6.91 29.00
C ALA A 549 19.09 7.98 29.98
N LEU A 550 19.32 7.76 31.28
CA LEU A 550 19.03 8.72 32.35
C LEU A 550 19.76 10.05 32.13
N ASP A 551 21.08 10.02 31.91
CA ASP A 551 21.87 11.24 31.67
C ASP A 551 21.32 12.07 30.50
N TYR A 552 20.98 11.43 29.38
CA TYR A 552 20.40 12.13 28.23
C TYR A 552 19.03 12.73 28.53
N PHE A 553 18.13 12.01 29.23
CA PHE A 553 16.84 12.59 29.59
C PHE A 553 16.96 13.73 30.60
N HIS A 554 17.93 13.67 31.52
CA HIS A 554 18.23 14.79 32.41
C HIS A 554 18.74 16.03 31.66
N LYS A 555 19.68 15.84 30.71
CA LYS A 555 20.15 16.91 29.83
C LYS A 555 19.03 17.51 28.99
N ALA A 556 18.15 16.69 28.42
CA ALA A 556 16.97 17.14 27.68
C ALA A 556 16.03 17.96 28.58
N LYS A 557 15.69 17.43 29.76
CA LYS A 557 14.83 18.09 30.76
C LYS A 557 15.32 19.49 31.10
N ASP A 558 16.61 19.65 31.37
CA ASP A 558 17.18 20.94 31.77
C ASP A 558 17.15 21.96 30.62
N LEU A 559 17.27 21.51 29.37
CA LEU A 559 17.15 22.37 28.19
C LEU A 559 15.70 22.76 27.89
N TRP A 560 14.74 21.85 28.11
CA TRP A 560 13.30 22.13 27.98
C TRP A 560 12.80 23.13 29.03
N LEU A 561 13.44 23.17 30.21
CA LEU A 561 13.07 24.06 31.31
C LEU A 561 13.32 25.55 31.01
N GLN A 562 14.17 25.87 30.02
CA GLN A 562 14.58 27.24 29.70
C GLN A 562 13.68 27.96 28.66
N GLY A 563 12.49 27.42 28.30
CA GLY A 563 11.56 28.02 27.32
C GLY A 563 10.07 27.62 27.47
N GLU A 564 9.21 28.04 26.54
CA GLU A 564 7.74 27.78 26.51
C GLU A 564 7.36 26.35 26.06
N THR A 565 8.12 25.34 26.48
CA THR A 565 8.04 23.96 25.94
C THR A 565 7.75 22.93 27.04
N GLY A 566 6.66 23.15 27.77
CA GLY A 566 6.26 22.31 28.91
C GLY A 566 6.03 20.83 28.55
N GLU A 567 5.57 20.55 27.32
CA GLU A 567 5.35 19.19 26.85
C GLU A 567 6.64 18.37 26.78
N GLY A 568 7.72 18.92 26.20
CA GLY A 568 9.02 18.25 26.11
C GLY A 568 9.65 18.00 27.49
N TYR A 569 9.43 18.90 28.45
CA TYR A 569 9.83 18.73 29.84
C TYR A 569 9.08 17.56 30.51
N ILE A 570 7.75 17.50 30.35
CA ILE A 570 6.91 16.41 30.88
C ILE A 570 7.32 15.06 30.27
N LEU A 571 7.50 14.99 28.95
CA LEU A 571 7.94 13.77 28.26
C LEU A 571 9.30 13.29 28.78
N SER A 572 10.25 14.20 29.02
CA SER A 572 11.56 13.85 29.58
C SER A 572 11.44 13.27 31.00
N LEU A 573 10.56 13.83 31.84
CA LEU A 573 10.29 13.30 33.19
C LEU A 573 9.60 11.94 33.15
N LEU A 574 8.67 11.72 32.22
CA LEU A 574 8.02 10.42 32.03
C LEU A 574 9.05 9.35 31.67
N ASN A 575 9.95 9.62 30.73
CA ASN A 575 11.02 8.69 30.37
C ASN A 575 11.98 8.41 31.54
N ILE A 576 12.33 9.43 32.34
CA ILE A 576 13.12 9.25 33.57
C ILE A 576 12.37 8.33 34.56
N SER A 577 11.07 8.54 34.76
CA SER A 577 10.27 7.73 35.70
C SER A 577 10.18 6.26 35.30
N GLN A 578 10.13 5.96 34.00
CA GLN A 578 10.12 4.60 33.47
C GLN A 578 11.42 3.86 33.79
N LEU A 579 12.57 4.56 33.83
CA LEU A 579 13.87 3.97 34.14
C LEU A 579 14.14 3.78 35.63
N TYR A 580 13.41 4.50 36.49
CA TYR A 580 13.48 4.36 37.94
C TYR A 580 12.49 3.33 38.51
N SER A 581 11.47 2.95 37.73
CA SER A 581 10.48 1.91 38.08
C SER A 581 11.05 0.53 37.80
#